data_AF-A0A5J4SCT2-F1
#
_entry.id   AF-A0A5J4SCT2-F1
#
_cell.length_a   1.000
_cell.length_b   1.000
_cell.length_c   1.000
_cell.angle_alpha   90.00
_cell.angle_beta   90.00
_cell.angle_gamma   90.00
#
_symmetry.space_group_name_H-M   'P 1'
#
loop_
_entity.id
_entity.type
_entity.pdbx_description
1 polymer ?
#
loop_
_entity_poly.entity_id
_entity_poly.type
_entity_poly.pdbx_seq_one_letter_code
_entity_poly.pdbx_strand_id
1 'polypeptide(L)'
;MEKRSYALFYALLKNLKGYEKEDAVYDFTDGRTTHLSELSDKEYRELCNNLQGMINTNADRKRAGSRVLNLLTEMGFKTSVKEQWIEIDRFLLDKRIAGKRYRDLSTGELKALLPKLRSMKDKGYVHLLNQESLVN
;
A
#
# COMPACT_ATOMS: atom_id res chain seq x y z
N MET A 1 -14.29 -9.77 -39.52
CA MET A 1 -13.70 -10.24 -38.25
C MET A 1 -13.62 -9.02 -37.34
N GLU A 2 -14.39 -8.98 -36.26
CA GLU A 2 -14.38 -7.84 -35.35
C GLU A 2 -13.01 -7.77 -34.65
N LYS A 3 -12.34 -6.62 -34.76
CA LYS A 3 -11.04 -6.41 -34.14
C LYS A 3 -11.25 -6.28 -32.64
N ARG A 4 -10.71 -7.22 -31.85
CA ARG A 4 -10.80 -7.15 -30.38
C ARG A 4 -10.26 -5.81 -29.88
N SER A 5 -11.05 -5.11 -29.07
CA SER A 5 -10.63 -3.87 -28.41
C SER A 5 -9.88 -4.17 -27.12
N TYR A 6 -8.74 -3.51 -26.94
CA TYR A 6 -7.92 -3.60 -25.71
C TYR A 6 -8.08 -2.38 -24.79
N ALA A 7 -9.11 -1.56 -25.00
CA ALA A 7 -9.29 -0.30 -24.28
C ALA A 7 -9.38 -0.48 -22.75
N LEU A 8 -10.08 -1.52 -22.27
CA LEU A 8 -10.19 -1.81 -20.85
C LEU A 8 -8.82 -2.10 -20.21
N PHE A 9 -8.00 -2.91 -20.87
CA PHE A 9 -6.65 -3.25 -20.39
C PHE A 9 -5.81 -1.98 -20.20
N TYR A 10 -5.74 -1.10 -21.21
CA TYR A 10 -4.96 0.13 -21.11
C TYR A 10 -5.53 1.13 -20.09
N ALA A 11 -6.85 1.19 -19.95
CA ALA A 11 -7.49 2.00 -18.91
C ALA A 11 -7.11 1.53 -17.49
N LEU A 12 -7.04 0.22 -17.27
CA LEU A 12 -6.60 -0.36 -16.00
C LEU A 12 -5.10 -0.13 -15.78
N LEU A 13 -4.26 -0.42 -16.78
CA LEU A 13 -2.80 -0.29 -16.70
C LEU A 13 -2.36 1.13 -16.30
N LYS A 14 -3.06 2.17 -16.76
CA LYS A 14 -2.79 3.57 -16.38
C LYS A 14 -2.82 3.83 -14.86
N ASN A 15 -3.53 2.99 -14.09
CA ASN A 15 -3.60 3.10 -12.62
C ASN A 15 -2.44 2.39 -11.90
N LEU A 16 -1.67 1.55 -12.61
CA LEU A 16 -0.53 0.81 -12.11
C LEU A 16 0.76 1.47 -12.62
N LYS A 17 1.10 2.64 -12.06
CA LYS A 17 2.27 3.41 -12.50
C LYS A 17 3.55 2.57 -12.40
N GLY A 18 4.29 2.49 -13.51
CA GLY A 18 5.53 1.72 -13.61
C GLY A 18 5.33 0.22 -13.88
N TYR A 19 4.10 -0.23 -14.17
CA TYR A 19 3.85 -1.57 -14.70
C TYR A 19 3.62 -1.49 -16.20
N GLU A 20 4.55 -2.05 -16.97
CA GLU A 20 4.52 -1.98 -18.43
C GLU A 20 3.54 -3.01 -19.02
N LYS A 21 3.07 -2.75 -20.24
CA LYS A 21 2.08 -3.61 -20.90
C LYS A 21 2.67 -5.00 -21.17
N GLU A 22 3.93 -5.07 -21.58
CA GLU A 22 4.65 -6.33 -21.83
C GLU A 22 4.74 -7.16 -20.55
N ASP A 23 5.15 -6.55 -19.44
CA ASP A 23 5.28 -7.21 -18.13
C ASP A 23 3.93 -7.74 -17.64
N ALA A 24 2.86 -6.94 -17.76
CA ALA A 24 1.52 -7.36 -17.36
C ALA A 24 1.03 -8.61 -18.09
N VAL A 25 1.34 -8.73 -19.39
CA VAL A 25 0.97 -9.92 -20.18
C VAL A 25 1.91 -11.09 -19.88
N TYR A 26 3.21 -10.82 -19.75
CA TYR A 26 4.22 -11.82 -19.45
C TYR A 26 3.97 -12.49 -18.10
N ASP A 27 3.80 -11.70 -17.05
CA ASP A 27 3.54 -12.18 -15.68
C ASP A 27 2.24 -12.98 -15.60
N PHE A 28 1.18 -12.49 -16.24
CA PHE A 28 -0.11 -13.17 -16.24
C PHE A 28 -0.06 -14.51 -16.97
N THR A 29 0.71 -14.59 -18.05
CA THR A 29 0.83 -15.81 -18.86
C THR A 29 1.96 -16.73 -18.45
N ASP A 30 2.61 -16.45 -17.31
CA ASP A 30 3.77 -17.19 -16.80
C ASP A 30 4.88 -17.32 -17.87
N GLY A 31 5.13 -16.20 -18.57
CA GLY A 31 6.19 -16.05 -19.55
C GLY A 31 5.89 -16.55 -20.96
N ARG A 32 4.65 -17.02 -21.24
CA ARG A 32 4.27 -17.54 -22.56
C ARG A 32 4.29 -16.48 -23.67
N THR A 33 3.86 -15.24 -23.38
CA THR A 33 3.77 -14.18 -24.38
C THR A 33 3.78 -12.79 -23.75
N THR A 34 4.09 -11.77 -24.56
CA THR A 34 3.95 -10.34 -24.21
C THR A 34 2.86 -9.64 -25.04
N HIS A 35 2.17 -10.38 -25.91
CA HIS A 35 1.22 -9.82 -26.88
C HIS A 35 -0.23 -10.14 -26.50
N LEU A 36 -1.05 -9.10 -26.29
CA LEU A 36 -2.48 -9.24 -26.00
C LEU A 36 -3.26 -10.00 -27.07
N SER A 37 -2.79 -9.96 -28.32
CA SER A 37 -3.36 -10.70 -29.46
C SER A 37 -3.19 -12.21 -29.36
N GLU A 38 -2.25 -12.70 -28.54
CA GLU A 38 -1.99 -14.12 -28.32
C GLU A 38 -2.76 -14.68 -27.11
N LEU A 39 -3.64 -13.87 -26.51
CA LEU A 39 -4.56 -14.30 -25.46
C LEU A 39 -5.89 -14.75 -26.07
N SER A 40 -6.48 -15.80 -25.52
CA SER A 40 -7.89 -16.10 -25.73
C SER A 40 -8.79 -15.02 -25.11
N ASP A 41 -10.09 -14.99 -25.48
CA ASP A 41 -11.03 -14.04 -24.87
C ASP A 41 -11.16 -14.25 -23.35
N LYS A 42 -11.04 -15.51 -22.90
CA LYS A 42 -11.06 -15.86 -21.49
C LYS A 42 -9.83 -15.32 -20.76
N GLU A 43 -8.64 -15.60 -21.27
CA GLU A 43 -7.37 -15.10 -20.70
C GLU A 43 -7.33 -13.58 -20.67
N TYR A 44 -7.82 -12.91 -21.72
CA TYR A 44 -7.90 -11.46 -21.73
C TYR A 44 -8.79 -10.90 -20.60
N ARG A 45 -9.95 -11.52 -20.36
CA ARG A 45 -10.86 -11.12 -19.25
C ARG A 45 -10.22 -11.39 -17.89
N GLU A 46 -9.57 -12.53 -17.73
CA GLU A 46 -8.87 -12.91 -16.50
C GLU A 46 -7.70 -11.98 -16.20
N LEU A 47 -6.93 -11.58 -17.21
CA LEU A 47 -5.88 -10.56 -17.12
C LEU A 47 -6.46 -9.22 -16.63
N CYS A 48 -7.55 -8.75 -17.21
CA CYS A 48 -8.18 -7.50 -16.78
C CYS A 48 -8.69 -7.57 -15.33
N ASN A 49 -9.27 -8.71 -14.93
CA ASN A 49 -9.70 -8.94 -13.55
C ASN A 49 -8.51 -8.95 -12.58
N ASN A 50 -7.38 -9.54 -12.98
CA ASN A 50 -6.15 -9.55 -12.20
C ASN A 50 -5.63 -8.11 -11.97
N LEU A 51 -5.53 -7.30 -13.03
CA LEU A 51 -5.11 -5.90 -12.93
C LEU A 51 -6.06 -5.08 -12.04
N GLN A 52 -7.37 -5.28 -12.18
CA GLN A 52 -8.36 -4.64 -11.33
C GLN A 52 -8.19 -5.03 -9.85
N GLY A 53 -7.86 -6.30 -9.58
CA GLY A 53 -7.53 -6.81 -8.24
C GLY A 53 -6.29 -6.14 -7.64
N MET A 54 -5.24 -5.95 -8.43
CA MET A 54 -4.02 -5.21 -8.01
C MET A 54 -4.35 -3.75 -7.67
N ILE A 55 -5.12 -3.06 -8.52
CA ILE A 55 -5.56 -1.68 -8.28
C ILE A 55 -6.34 -1.56 -6.97
N ASN A 56 -7.30 -2.46 -6.77
CA ASN A 56 -8.13 -2.48 -5.56
C ASN A 56 -7.27 -2.72 -4.32
N THR A 57 -6.33 -3.66 -4.38
CA THR A 57 -5.40 -3.95 -3.28
C THR A 57 -4.53 -2.73 -2.94
N ASN A 58 -4.00 -2.03 -3.94
CA ASN A 58 -3.22 -0.82 -3.76
C ASN A 58 -4.04 0.32 -3.14
N ALA A 59 -5.29 0.49 -3.61
CA ALA A 59 -6.21 1.49 -3.06
C ALA A 59 -6.56 1.21 -1.59
N ASP A 60 -6.81 -0.06 -1.26
CA ASP A 60 -7.12 -0.51 0.09
C ASP A 60 -5.93 -0.33 1.04
N ARG A 61 -4.73 -0.70 0.59
CA ARG A 61 -3.49 -0.46 1.33
C ARG A 61 -3.32 1.02 1.61
N LYS A 62 -3.49 1.88 0.59
CA LYS A 62 -3.37 3.33 0.72
C LYS A 62 -4.37 3.87 1.73
N ARG A 63 -5.64 3.46 1.66
CA ARG A 63 -6.69 3.89 2.59
C ARG A 63 -6.40 3.47 4.03
N ALA A 64 -6.01 2.22 4.25
CA ALA A 64 -5.65 1.72 5.58
C ALA A 64 -4.42 2.44 6.13
N GLY A 65 -3.39 2.61 5.30
CA GLY A 65 -2.17 3.34 5.64
C GLY A 65 -2.43 4.80 6.02
N SER A 66 -3.22 5.53 5.22
CA SER A 66 -3.61 6.91 5.55
C SER A 66 -4.30 7.02 6.91
N ARG A 67 -5.16 6.05 7.28
CA ARG A 67 -5.80 6.03 8.60
C ARG A 67 -4.80 5.78 9.74
N VAL A 68 -3.82 4.90 9.53
CA VAL A 68 -2.73 4.67 10.49
C VAL A 68 -1.89 5.93 10.67
N LEU A 69 -1.48 6.57 9.58
CA LEU A 69 -0.69 7.80 9.62
C LEU A 69 -1.44 8.93 10.33
N ASN A 70 -2.73 9.11 10.05
CA ASN A 70 -3.54 10.11 10.75
C ASN A 70 -3.56 9.88 12.26
N LEU A 71 -3.72 8.64 12.72
CA LEU A 71 -3.67 8.32 14.15
C LEU A 71 -2.29 8.59 14.75
N LEU A 72 -1.22 8.21 14.05
CA LEU A 72 0.14 8.51 14.51
C LEU A 72 0.37 10.02 14.64
N THR A 73 -0.10 10.82 13.66
CA THR A 73 -0.03 12.28 13.74
C THR A 73 -0.81 12.82 14.93
N GLU A 74 -2.03 12.34 15.16
CA GLU A 74 -2.84 12.72 16.32
C GLU A 74 -2.19 12.30 17.66
N MET A 75 -1.41 11.22 17.64
CA MET A 75 -0.60 10.77 18.77
C MET A 75 0.73 11.53 18.89
N GLY A 76 1.03 12.52 18.03
CA GLY A 76 2.21 13.38 18.15
C GLY A 76 3.39 13.04 17.22
N PHE A 77 3.31 11.98 16.42
CA PHE A 77 4.34 11.65 15.43
C PHE A 77 4.37 12.65 14.28
N LYS A 78 5.56 12.93 13.73
CA LYS A 78 5.74 13.85 12.59
C LYS A 78 5.81 13.06 11.28
N THR A 79 4.66 12.75 10.70
CA THR A 79 4.57 11.93 9.47
C THR A 79 4.97 12.67 8.18
N SER A 80 5.04 14.00 8.22
CA SER A 80 5.40 14.86 7.06
C SER A 80 6.89 15.17 6.95
N VAL A 81 7.69 14.87 7.98
CA VAL A 81 9.12 15.19 8.04
C VAL A 81 9.92 13.91 7.82
N LYS A 82 10.74 13.86 6.77
CA LYS A 82 11.46 12.64 6.36
C LYS A 82 12.36 12.09 7.46
N GLU A 83 13.06 12.97 8.16
CA GLU A 83 14.03 12.64 9.21
C GLU A 83 13.34 11.99 10.44
N GLN A 84 12.05 12.26 10.63
CA GLN A 84 11.24 11.76 11.74
C GLN A 84 10.67 10.35 11.48
N TRP A 85 10.82 9.80 10.26
CA TRP A 85 10.37 8.45 9.94
C TRP A 85 11.11 7.36 10.72
N ILE A 86 12.32 7.64 11.19
CA ILE A 86 13.10 6.74 12.04
C ILE A 86 12.34 6.46 13.35
N GLU A 87 11.71 7.47 13.94
CA GLU A 87 10.95 7.32 15.18
C GLU A 87 9.64 6.56 14.97
N ILE A 88 8.95 6.80 13.85
CA ILE A 88 7.75 6.04 13.46
C ILE A 88 8.11 4.56 13.27
N ASP A 89 9.18 4.27 12.53
CA ASP A 89 9.62 2.90 12.29
C ASP A 89 10.08 2.24 13.59
N ARG A 90 10.81 2.94 14.47
CA ARG A 90 11.22 2.43 15.79
C ARG A 90 10.01 2.05 16.64
N PHE A 91 8.99 2.92 16.68
CA PHE A 91 7.75 2.66 17.42
C PHE A 91 7.00 1.45 16.88
N LEU A 92 6.85 1.33 15.55
CA LEU A 92 6.12 0.22 14.93
C LEU A 92 6.89 -1.11 14.96
N LEU A 93 8.22 -1.06 14.99
CA LEU A 93 9.08 -2.24 15.09
C LEU A 93 8.96 -2.97 16.43
N ASP A 94 8.45 -2.33 17.49
CA ASP A 94 8.12 -3.02 18.73
C ASP A 94 7.07 -4.12 18.43
N LYS A 95 7.38 -5.37 18.76
CA LYS A 95 6.48 -6.54 18.61
C LYS A 95 5.18 -6.36 19.38
N ARG A 96 5.20 -5.58 20.47
CA ARG A 96 4.01 -5.21 21.22
C ARG A 96 3.15 -4.18 20.50
N ILE A 97 3.59 -3.61 19.38
CA ILE A 97 2.83 -2.69 18.52
C ILE A 97 2.49 -3.37 17.20
N ALA A 98 3.45 -3.45 16.27
CA ALA A 98 3.28 -4.07 14.95
C ALA A 98 4.41 -5.05 14.58
N GLY A 99 5.60 -4.92 15.17
CA GLY A 99 6.76 -5.78 14.89
C GLY A 99 7.41 -5.56 13.53
N LYS A 100 7.00 -4.53 12.77
CA LYS A 100 7.47 -4.24 11.41
C LYS A 100 7.52 -2.74 11.16
N ARG A 101 8.38 -2.30 10.24
CA ARG A 101 8.39 -0.92 9.74
C ARG A 101 7.09 -0.61 9.01
N TYR A 102 6.70 0.65 8.96
CA TYR A 102 5.44 1.06 8.31
C TYR A 102 5.35 0.58 6.85
N ARG A 103 6.46 0.70 6.12
CA ARG A 103 6.57 0.29 4.70
C ARG A 103 6.38 -1.22 4.47
N ASP A 104 6.63 -2.04 5.48
CA ASP A 104 6.59 -3.50 5.36
C ASP A 104 5.26 -4.08 5.86
N LEU A 105 4.36 -3.24 6.38
CA LEU A 105 3.03 -3.67 6.79
C LEU A 105 2.14 -3.95 5.57
N SER A 106 1.52 -5.13 5.58
CA SER A 106 0.44 -5.47 4.65
C SER A 106 -0.85 -4.71 4.95
N THR A 107 -1.79 -4.72 4.01
CA THR A 107 -3.13 -4.13 4.21
C THR A 107 -3.84 -4.72 5.43
N GLY A 108 -3.72 -6.04 5.65
CA GLY A 108 -4.31 -6.71 6.81
C GLY A 108 -3.70 -6.23 8.12
N GLU A 109 -2.38 -6.12 8.18
CA GLU A 109 -1.65 -5.63 9.36
C GLU A 109 -1.96 -4.16 9.65
N LEU A 110 -2.04 -3.32 8.61
CA LEU A 110 -2.47 -1.92 8.75
C LEU A 110 -3.87 -1.84 9.35
N LYS A 111 -4.83 -2.65 8.86
CA LYS A 111 -6.20 -2.69 9.40
C LYS A 111 -6.23 -3.18 10.85
N ALA A 112 -5.44 -4.19 11.19
CA ALA A 112 -5.34 -4.74 12.56
C ALA A 112 -4.65 -3.77 13.54
N LEU A 113 -3.74 -2.92 13.06
CA LEU A 113 -3.04 -1.92 13.87
C LEU A 113 -3.97 -0.76 14.29
N LEU A 114 -4.97 -0.42 13.48
CA LEU A 114 -5.90 0.69 13.76
C LEU A 114 -6.57 0.65 15.14
N PRO A 115 -7.27 -0.43 15.56
CA PRO A 115 -7.92 -0.47 16.88
C PRO A 115 -6.92 -0.32 18.03
N LYS A 116 -5.71 -0.83 17.86
CA LYS A 116 -4.64 -0.74 18.85
C LYS A 116 -4.14 0.69 19.03
N LEU A 117 -3.84 1.38 17.93
CA LEU A 117 -3.43 2.79 17.98
C LEU A 117 -4.53 3.68 18.56
N ARG A 118 -5.80 3.44 18.19
CA ARG A 118 -6.94 4.13 18.79
C ARG A 118 -6.97 3.93 20.31
N SER A 119 -6.90 2.68 20.78
CA SER A 119 -6.92 2.39 22.21
C SER A 119 -5.75 3.06 22.96
N MET A 120 -4.55 3.10 22.37
CA MET A 120 -3.41 3.80 22.96
C MET A 120 -3.66 5.31 23.05
N LYS A 121 -4.13 5.92 21.96
CA LYS A 121 -4.50 7.33 21.91
C LYS A 121 -5.57 7.67 22.94
N ASP A 122 -6.64 6.87 23.03
CA ASP A 122 -7.75 7.07 23.96
C ASP A 122 -7.31 6.95 25.43
N LYS A 123 -6.26 6.18 25.70
CA LYS A 123 -5.58 6.10 27.00
C LYS A 123 -4.61 7.25 27.27
N GLY A 124 -4.58 8.25 26.39
CA GLY A 124 -3.74 9.44 26.53
C GLY A 124 -2.30 9.26 26.07
N TYR A 125 -1.98 8.23 25.29
CA TYR A 125 -0.63 8.13 24.71
C TYR A 125 -0.37 9.31 23.78
N VAL A 126 0.67 10.08 24.11
CA VAL A 126 1.23 11.14 23.27
C VAL A 126 2.73 10.88 23.12
N HIS A 127 3.17 10.76 21.88
CA HIS A 127 4.58 10.72 21.53
C HIS A 127 5.16 12.13 21.63
N LEU A 128 5.92 12.35 22.70
CA LEU A 128 6.74 13.54 22.87
C LEU A 128 8.07 13.27 22.16
N LEU A 129 8.36 14.05 21.11
CA LEU A 129 9.72 14.08 20.56
C LEU A 129 10.67 14.56 21.66
N ASN A 130 11.83 13.90 21.79
CA ASN A 130 12.89 14.22 22.74
C ASN A 130 12.94 15.72 23.08
N GLN A 131 12.51 16.09 24.29
CA GLN A 131 12.85 17.37 24.91
C GLN A 131 14.29 17.31 25.46
N GLU A 132 15.27 16.98 24.64
CA GLU A 132 16.68 17.20 24.98
C GLU A 132 17.14 18.52 24.37
N SER A 133 16.63 19.63 24.91
CA SER A 133 17.21 20.98 24.77
C SER A 133 16.72 21.93 25.88
N LEU A 134 16.40 21.41 27.07
CA LEU A 134 16.22 22.22 28.28
C LEU A 134 16.83 21.49 29.48
N VAL A 135 18.15 21.36 29.47
CA VAL A 135 18.91 21.16 30.69
C VAL A 135 20.06 22.17 30.65
N ASN A 136 19.82 23.29 31.35
CA ASN A 136 20.73 24.33 31.84
C ASN A 136 21.93 24.76 30.99
#